data_AF-A0A371P0D2-F1
#
_entry.id   AF-A0A371P0D2-F1
#
_cell.length_a   1.000
_cell.length_b   1.000
_cell.length_c   1.000
_cell.angle_alpha   90.00
_cell.angle_beta   90.00
_cell.angle_gamma   90.00
#
_symmetry.space_group_name_H-M   'P 1'
#
loop_
_entity.id
_entity.type
_entity.pdbx_description
1 polymer ?
#
loop_
_entity_poly.entity_id
_entity_poly.type
_entity_poly.pdbx_seq_one_letter_code
_entity_poly.pdbx_strand_id
1 'polypeptide(L)' 'MHAKEWVIQSPSGEVYKCRNLKKWLRDNEHLYEGTLKQAADGIMKIKYSAQGKRKRKSTQWKGWRLLAWNDE' A
#
# COMPACT_ATOMS: atom_id res chain seq x y z
N MET A 1 15.40 13.93 6.21
CA MET A 1 14.04 13.45 5.87
C MET A 1 14.19 12.21 5.00
N HIS A 2 14.14 11.03 5.59
CA HIS A 2 14.09 9.78 4.83
C HIS A 2 12.67 9.58 4.30
N ALA A 3 12.55 8.98 3.12
CA ALA A 3 11.25 8.80 2.50
C ALA A 3 10.78 7.39 2.78
N LYS A 4 9.55 7.26 3.27
CA LYS A 4 8.96 5.98 3.66
C LYS A 4 9.06 4.95 2.55
N GLU A 5 9.55 3.79 2.91
CA GLU A 5 9.67 2.64 2.01
C GLU A 5 8.50 1.68 2.21
N TRP A 6 8.05 1.08 1.12
CA TRP A 6 6.91 0.20 1.09
C TRP A 6 7.21 -0.97 0.17
N VAL A 7 6.80 -2.18 0.58
CA VAL A 7 6.84 -3.37 -0.26
C VAL A 7 5.41 -3.87 -0.39
N ILE A 8 4.85 -3.75 -1.59
CA ILE A 8 3.46 -4.12 -1.88
C ILE A 8 3.43 -5.24 -2.92
N GLN A 9 2.42 -6.08 -2.84
CA GLN A 9 2.16 -7.13 -3.82
C GLN A 9 0.88 -6.80 -4.59
N SER A 10 0.93 -6.87 -5.91
CA SER A 10 -0.23 -6.73 -6.79
C SER A 10 -1.16 -7.94 -6.71
N PRO A 11 -2.39 -7.85 -7.24
CA PRO A 11 -3.31 -8.98 -7.32
C PRO A 11 -2.77 -10.12 -8.19
N SER A 12 -1.91 -9.80 -9.18
CA SER A 12 -1.19 -10.78 -10.01
C SER A 12 -0.06 -11.50 -9.28
N GLY A 13 0.31 -11.05 -8.08
CA GLY A 13 1.39 -11.62 -7.27
C GLY A 13 2.75 -10.94 -7.43
N GLU A 14 2.87 -9.95 -8.31
CA GLU A 14 4.10 -9.18 -8.52
C GLU A 14 4.40 -8.29 -7.32
N VAL A 15 5.68 -8.18 -6.96
CA VAL A 15 6.13 -7.45 -5.77
C VAL A 15 6.84 -6.17 -6.18
N TYR A 16 6.37 -5.04 -5.66
CA TYR A 16 6.89 -3.72 -5.94
C TYR A 16 7.51 -3.12 -4.68
N LYS A 17 8.74 -2.63 -4.81
CA LYS A 17 9.42 -1.81 -3.79
C LYS A 17 9.23 -0.34 -4.15
N CYS A 18 8.58 0.41 -3.27
CA CYS A 18 8.13 1.76 -3.54
C CYS A 18 8.71 2.72 -2.49
N ARG A 19 9.34 3.80 -2.95
CA ARG A 19 9.70 4.93 -2.09
C ARG A 19 8.63 6.01 -2.24
N ASN A 20 8.06 6.46 -1.12
CA ASN A 20 6.89 7.35 -1.10
C ASN A 20 5.68 6.76 -1.87
N LEU A 21 4.89 5.93 -1.19
CA LEU A 21 3.72 5.22 -1.73
C LEU A 21 2.80 6.08 -2.60
N LYS A 22 2.47 7.31 -2.18
CA LYS A 22 1.56 8.18 -2.95
C LYS A 22 2.16 8.63 -4.28
N LYS A 23 3.47 8.91 -4.30
CA LYS A 23 4.16 9.25 -5.55
C LYS A 23 4.17 8.03 -6.47
N TRP A 24 4.56 6.88 -5.94
CA TRP A 24 4.61 5.64 -6.72
C TRP A 24 3.24 5.28 -7.32
N LEU A 25 2.16 5.35 -6.53
CA LEU A 25 0.81 5.09 -7.03
C LEU A 25 0.38 6.09 -8.10
N ARG A 26 0.74 7.36 -7.98
CA ARG A 26 0.46 8.36 -9.02
C ARG A 26 1.16 8.01 -10.33
N ASP A 27 2.43 7.65 -10.25
CA ASP A 27 3.24 7.33 -11.42
C ASP A 27 2.84 5.98 -12.06
N ASN A 28 2.13 5.12 -11.31
CA ASN A 28 1.70 3.78 -11.73
C ASN A 28 0.18 3.62 -11.66
N GLU A 29 -0.58 4.67 -11.99
CA GLU A 29 -2.04 4.65 -11.92
C GLU A 29 -2.69 3.56 -12.80
N HIS A 30 -1.99 3.13 -13.86
CA HIS A 30 -2.42 2.06 -14.77
C HIS A 30 -2.39 0.66 -14.13
N LEU A 31 -1.71 0.46 -13.00
CA LEU A 31 -1.60 -0.85 -12.34
C LEU A 31 -2.77 -1.19 -11.42
N TYR A 32 -3.61 -0.21 -11.09
CA TYR A 32 -4.72 -0.42 -10.16
C TYR A 32 -5.98 0.30 -10.61
N GLU A 33 -7.12 -0.15 -10.11
CA GLU A 33 -8.40 0.47 -10.40
C GLU A 33 -8.85 1.43 -9.30
N GLY A 34 -9.33 2.60 -9.71
CA GLY A 34 -9.91 3.63 -8.84
C GLY A 34 -8.99 4.82 -8.67
N THR A 35 -9.29 5.66 -7.69
CA THR A 35 -8.53 6.90 -7.46
C THR A 35 -7.24 6.63 -6.68
N LEU A 36 -6.23 7.48 -6.90
CA LEU A 36 -4.99 7.52 -6.09
C LEU A 36 -5.28 7.53 -4.58
N LYS A 37 -6.31 8.28 -4.16
CA LYS A 37 -6.72 8.34 -2.75
C LYS A 37 -7.22 7.00 -2.24
N GLN A 38 -8.09 6.32 -2.99
CA GLN A 38 -8.60 5.00 -2.61
C GLN A 38 -7.49 3.96 -2.50
N ALA A 39 -6.55 3.94 -3.46
CA ALA A 39 -5.41 3.04 -3.43
C ALA A 39 -4.51 3.30 -2.22
N ALA A 40 -4.11 4.55 -2.00
CA ALA A 40 -3.27 4.94 -0.88
C ALA A 40 -3.95 4.62 0.48
N ASP A 41 -5.23 4.97 0.62
CA ASP A 41 -6.00 4.69 1.84
C ASP A 41 -6.17 3.19 2.06
N GLY A 42 -6.38 2.42 0.98
CA GLY A 42 -6.47 0.96 1.02
C GLY A 42 -5.21 0.32 1.59
N ILE A 43 -4.05 0.67 1.05
CA ILE A 43 -2.75 0.15 1.52
C ILE A 43 -2.43 0.63 2.94
N MET A 44 -2.69 1.91 3.27
CA MET A 44 -2.49 2.43 4.63
C MET A 44 -3.39 1.71 5.66
N LYS A 45 -4.63 1.38 5.27
CA LYS A 45 -5.55 0.61 6.11
C LYS A 45 -5.02 -0.79 6.43
N ILE A 46 -4.31 -1.43 5.51
CA ILE A 46 -3.64 -2.72 5.75
C ILE A 46 -2.53 -2.56 6.79
N LYS A 47 -1.67 -1.53 6.64
CA LYS A 47 -0.66 -1.18 7.63
C LYS A 47 -1.25 -0.96 9.02
N TYR A 48 -2.31 -0.14 9.13
CA TYR A 48 -2.94 0.13 10.42
C TYR A 48 -3.56 -1.11 11.05
N SER A 49 -4.07 -2.04 10.24
CA SER A 49 -4.53 -3.34 10.73
C SER A 49 -3.38 -4.21 11.23
N ALA A 50 -2.24 -4.24 10.53
CA ALA A 50 -1.04 -4.94 10.97
C ALA A 50 -0.47 -4.36 12.28
N GLN A 51 -0.57 -3.03 12.47
CA GLN A 51 -0.18 -2.35 13.71
C GLN A 51 -1.21 -2.47 14.85
N GLY A 52 -2.32 -3.21 14.67
CA GLY A 52 -3.37 -3.34 15.69
C GLY A 52 -4.22 -2.08 15.92
N LYS A 53 -4.06 -1.02 15.11
CA LYS A 53 -4.75 0.27 15.25
C LYS A 53 -6.20 0.27 14.75
N ARG A 54 -6.73 -0.88 14.32
CA ARG A 54 -8.09 -1.00 13.77
C ARG A 54 -8.85 -2.14 14.43
N LYS A 55 -10.10 -1.86 14.84
CA LYS A 55 -11.04 -2.86 15.36
C LYS A 55 -11.35 -3.97 14.35
N ARG A 56 -11.53 -3.61 13.08
CA ARG A 56 -11.70 -4.57 11.97
C ARG A 56 -10.41 -4.60 11.15
N LYS A 57 -9.79 -5.79 11.07
CA LYS A 57 -8.56 -6.01 10.31
C LYS A 57 -8.84 -6.00 8.80
N SER A 58 -7.98 -5.32 8.05
CA SER A 58 -7.93 -5.30 6.60
C SER A 58 -6.59 -5.91 6.20
N THR A 59 -6.61 -7.01 5.46
CA THR A 59 -5.39 -7.71 5.02
C THR A 59 -5.04 -7.44 3.55
N GLN A 60 -6.02 -6.97 2.78
CA GLN A 60 -5.86 -6.61 1.37
C GLN A 60 -6.75 -5.43 0.98
N TRP A 61 -6.47 -4.85 -0.18
CA TRP A 61 -7.33 -3.89 -0.89
C TRP A 61 -7.36 -4.26 -2.38
N LYS A 62 -8.53 -4.67 -2.91
CA LYS A 62 -8.66 -5.13 -4.30
C LYS A 62 -7.58 -6.15 -4.73
N GLY A 63 -7.25 -7.10 -3.87
CA GLY A 63 -6.18 -8.09 -4.11
C GLY A 63 -4.76 -7.59 -3.80
N TRP A 64 -4.53 -6.27 -3.69
CA TRP A 64 -3.25 -5.73 -3.26
C TRP A 64 -2.98 -6.03 -1.78
N ARG A 65 -1.73 -6.37 -1.48
CA ARG A 65 -1.26 -6.68 -0.13
C ARG A 65 -0.06 -5.81 0.24
N LEU A 66 0.09 -5.53 1.52
CA LEU A 66 1.27 -4.87 2.08
C LEU A 66 2.15 -5.94 2.73
N LEU A 67 3.37 -6.12 2.21
CA LEU A 67 4.32 -7.12 2.70
C LEU A 67 5.26 -6.53 3.75
N ALA A 68 5.74 -5.31 3.54
CA ALA A 68 6.60 -4.60 4.49
C ALA A 68 6.49 -3.08 4.33
N TRP A 69 6.87 -2.33 5.36
CA TRP A 69 7.02 -0.88 5.31
C TRP A 69 8.16 -0.44 6.24
N ASN A 70 8.85 0.64 5.87
CA ASN A 70 9.79 1.35 6.74
C ASN A 70 9.37 2.82 6.87
N ASP A 71 9.27 3.30 8.10
CA ASP A 71 8.97 4.71 8.42
C ASP A 71 10.23 5.52 8.79
N GLU A 72 11.40 4.87 8.87
CA GLU A 72 12.69 5.50 9.22
C GLU A 72 13.20 6.51 8.19
#